data_AF-A0A939L771-F1
#
_entry.id   AF-A0A939L771-F1
#
_cell.length_a   1.000
_cell.length_b   1.000
_cell.length_c   1.000
_cell.angle_alpha   90.00
_cell.angle_beta   90.00
_cell.angle_gamma   90.00
#
_symmetry.space_group_name_H-M   'P 1'
#
loop_
_entity.id
_entity.type
_entity.pdbx_description
1 polymer ?
#
loop_
_entity_poly.entity_id
_entity_poly.type
_entity_poly.pdbx_seq_one_letter_code
_entity_poly.pdbx_strand_id
1 'polypeptide(L)'
;MVNTGGPQLRFALLGPLRAWYGAEEVELGRPQQRAVLAVLLGGAGRTVATSVLIEGVWGGTPPGDPRKAVQLAVSRLRAAFRPHTGDDPQRLPLVRVGDGYALKPAPTDAQEWQALLSEAERLRQAGAPPQDVREVLHRAQRLWDGEPLAGLPGPHAEAVRARLTEQRISARETQLELDTELGDRTDLTAKAAALALEHPGRPRLTAVLMHALHQAGRKAEALAVYEDARPSLP
;
A
#
# COMPACT_ATOMS: atom_id res chain seq x y z
N MET A 1 -31.07 0.07 6.83
CA MET A 1 -30.41 -1.02 6.08
C MET A 1 -30.87 -0.96 4.63
N VAL A 2 -30.03 -0.40 3.75
CA VAL A 2 -30.20 -0.56 2.29
C VAL A 2 -28.98 -1.32 1.84
N ASN A 3 -29.12 -2.64 1.70
CA ASN A 3 -28.11 -3.49 1.12
C ASN A 3 -28.23 -3.36 -0.41
N THR A 4 -27.57 -2.37 -1.00
CA THR A 4 -27.52 -2.17 -2.45
C THR A 4 -26.49 -3.14 -3.03
N GLY A 5 -26.83 -4.44 -3.04
CA GLY A 5 -25.98 -5.55 -3.48
C GLY A 5 -25.78 -5.61 -4.99
N GLY A 6 -25.31 -4.52 -5.61
CA GLY A 6 -24.64 -4.59 -6.90
C GLY A 6 -23.20 -5.06 -6.70
N PRO A 7 -22.54 -5.65 -7.73
CA PRO A 7 -21.15 -6.05 -7.60
C PRO A 7 -20.29 -4.81 -7.27
N GLN A 8 -19.56 -4.87 -6.16
CA GLN A 8 -18.79 -3.74 -5.68
C GLN A 8 -17.44 -3.69 -6.40
N LEU A 9 -17.13 -2.55 -7.02
CA LEU A 9 -15.82 -2.28 -7.57
C LEU A 9 -14.81 -2.13 -6.42
N ARG A 10 -13.67 -2.82 -6.49
CA ARG A 10 -12.57 -2.71 -5.52
C ARG A 10 -11.21 -2.72 -6.22
N PHE A 11 -10.19 -2.17 -5.58
CA PHE A 11 -8.84 -2.08 -6.12
C PHE A 11 -7.79 -2.64 -5.17
N ALA A 12 -6.74 -3.26 -5.74
CA ALA A 12 -5.53 -3.64 -4.99
C ALA A 12 -4.35 -2.79 -5.45
N LEU A 13 -3.65 -2.20 -4.49
CA LEU A 13 -2.50 -1.32 -4.66
C LEU A 13 -1.28 -1.83 -3.87
N LEU A 14 -1.46 -2.73 -2.90
CA LEU A 14 -0.39 -3.30 -2.07
C LEU A 14 0.34 -4.45 -2.77
N GLY A 15 0.62 -4.24 -4.06
CA GLY A 15 1.11 -5.22 -5.03
C GLY A 15 0.93 -4.62 -6.44
N PRO A 16 0.89 -5.44 -7.50
CA PRO A 16 0.48 -4.97 -8.82
C PRO A 16 -0.92 -4.33 -8.78
N LEU A 17 -1.13 -3.22 -9.50
CA LEU A 17 -2.46 -2.59 -9.56
C LEU A 17 -3.48 -3.51 -10.24
N ARG A 18 -4.47 -3.96 -9.48
CA ARG A 18 -5.58 -4.80 -9.93
C ARG A 18 -6.94 -4.20 -9.54
N ALA A 19 -7.98 -4.61 -10.24
CA ALA A 19 -9.35 -4.20 -9.97
C ALA A 19 -10.29 -5.39 -10.09
N TRP A 20 -11.34 -5.42 -9.27
CA TRP A 20 -12.39 -6.44 -9.36
C TRP A 20 -13.76 -5.78 -9.39
N TYR A 21 -14.67 -6.35 -10.15
CA TYR A 21 -16.09 -6.02 -10.11
C TYR A 21 -16.84 -7.25 -9.56
N GLY A 22 -17.17 -7.21 -8.27
CA GLY A 22 -17.59 -8.42 -7.56
C GLY A 22 -16.44 -9.43 -7.47
N ALA A 23 -16.63 -10.63 -8.02
CA ALA A 23 -15.62 -11.70 -8.02
C ALA A 23 -14.71 -11.68 -9.25
N GLU A 24 -15.09 -10.99 -10.33
CA GLU A 24 -14.35 -10.99 -11.59
C GLU A 24 -13.24 -9.93 -11.57
N GLU A 25 -12.03 -10.32 -11.99
CA GLU A 25 -10.94 -9.38 -12.19
C GLU A 25 -11.12 -8.61 -13.50
N VAL A 26 -10.92 -7.30 -13.45
CA VAL A 26 -11.02 -6.40 -14.61
C VAL A 26 -9.65 -6.32 -15.28
N GLU A 27 -9.59 -6.60 -16.58
CA GLU A 27 -8.37 -6.46 -17.37
C GLU A 27 -8.00 -4.99 -17.60
N LEU A 28 -7.30 -4.39 -16.62
CA LEU A 28 -6.86 -3.00 -16.68
C LEU A 28 -5.79 -2.73 -17.74
N GLY A 29 -5.34 -3.75 -18.47
CA GLY A 29 -4.37 -3.74 -19.58
C GLY A 29 -3.03 -3.05 -19.31
N ARG A 30 -2.56 -2.21 -20.24
CA ARG A 30 -1.15 -1.75 -20.31
C ARG A 30 -0.70 -0.89 -19.11
N PRO A 31 0.61 -0.84 -18.79
CA PRO A 31 1.12 -0.05 -17.67
C PRO A 31 0.71 1.44 -17.68
N GLN A 32 0.72 2.11 -18.84
CA GLN A 32 0.36 3.54 -18.91
C GLN A 32 -1.10 3.84 -18.51
N GLN A 33 -2.05 2.98 -18.88
CA GLN A 33 -3.45 3.18 -18.49
C GLN A 33 -3.67 2.84 -17.02
N ARG A 34 -2.96 1.83 -16.49
CA ARG A 34 -2.91 1.55 -15.05
C ARG A 34 -2.30 2.72 -14.26
N ALA A 35 -1.27 3.39 -14.79
CA ALA A 35 -0.70 4.58 -14.16
C ALA A 35 -1.70 5.74 -14.09
N VAL A 36 -2.46 6.02 -15.15
CA VAL A 36 -3.57 7.00 -15.11
C VAL A 36 -4.59 6.64 -14.04
N LEU A 37 -4.96 5.35 -13.93
CA LEU A 37 -5.88 4.88 -12.90
C LEU A 37 -5.31 5.06 -11.48
N ALA A 38 -4.01 4.82 -11.28
CA ALA A 38 -3.35 5.04 -9.99
C ALA A 38 -3.45 6.51 -9.55
N VAL A 39 -3.22 7.47 -10.46
CA VAL A 39 -3.39 8.90 -10.14
C VAL A 39 -4.84 9.22 -9.76
N LEU A 40 -5.82 8.65 -10.47
CA LEU A 40 -7.24 8.83 -10.15
C LEU A 40 -7.63 8.23 -8.80
N LEU A 41 -7.07 7.07 -8.43
CA LEU A 41 -7.25 6.46 -7.11
C LEU A 41 -6.72 7.37 -6.00
N GLY A 42 -5.59 8.05 -6.21
CA GLY A 42 -5.07 9.09 -5.31
C GLY A 42 -6.01 10.29 -5.15
N GLY A 43 -6.87 10.56 -6.13
CA GLY A 43 -7.91 11.59 -6.08
C GLY A 43 -9.06 11.27 -5.12
N ALA A 44 -9.24 10.00 -4.73
CA ALA A 44 -10.25 9.54 -3.76
C ALA A 44 -11.68 10.05 -4.05
N GLY A 45 -12.15 9.91 -5.28
CA GLY A 45 -13.49 10.38 -5.69
C GLY A 45 -13.53 11.79 -6.25
N ARG A 46 -12.50 12.61 -6.01
CA ARG A 46 -12.43 13.99 -6.50
C ARG A 46 -11.97 14.04 -7.96
N THR A 47 -12.37 15.12 -8.64
CA THR A 47 -11.87 15.43 -9.98
C THR A 47 -10.36 15.68 -9.95
N VAL A 48 -9.65 14.99 -10.83
CA VAL A 48 -8.23 15.19 -11.10
C VAL A 48 -8.11 15.88 -12.46
N ALA A 49 -7.50 17.06 -12.47
CA ALA A 49 -7.28 17.82 -13.71
C ALA A 49 -6.39 17.04 -14.68
N THR A 50 -6.60 17.22 -15.99
CA THR A 50 -5.79 16.52 -17.01
C THR A 50 -4.30 16.84 -16.87
N SER A 51 -3.93 18.07 -16.47
CA SER A 51 -2.53 18.44 -16.20
C SER A 51 -1.90 17.60 -15.07
N VAL A 52 -2.65 17.32 -14.00
CA VAL A 52 -2.19 16.50 -12.87
C VAL A 52 -2.04 15.03 -13.29
N LEU A 53 -2.95 14.52 -14.13
CA LEU A 53 -2.79 13.19 -14.72
C LEU A 53 -1.53 13.10 -15.58
N ILE A 54 -1.23 14.16 -16.34
CA ILE A 54 -0.03 14.21 -17.18
C ILE A 54 1.22 14.19 -16.32
N GLU A 55 1.30 15.09 -15.34
CA GLU A 55 2.44 15.19 -14.43
C GLU A 55 2.65 13.88 -13.66
N GLY A 56 1.59 13.29 -13.12
CA GLY A 56 1.68 12.06 -12.33
C GLY A 56 2.14 10.84 -13.13
N VAL A 57 1.89 10.80 -14.45
CA VAL A 57 2.20 9.64 -15.30
C VAL A 57 3.51 9.80 -16.06
N TRP A 58 3.84 11.01 -16.51
CA TRP A 58 5.01 11.26 -17.36
C TRP A 58 6.03 12.25 -16.78
N GLY A 59 5.65 13.01 -15.75
CA GLY A 59 6.46 14.10 -15.20
C GLY A 59 6.99 15.03 -16.30
N GLY A 60 8.30 15.29 -16.26
CA GLY A 60 9.00 16.12 -17.25
C GLY A 60 9.19 15.50 -18.65
N THR A 61 8.69 14.29 -18.91
CA THR A 61 8.87 13.58 -20.19
C THR A 61 7.54 13.15 -20.86
N PRO A 62 6.61 14.09 -21.11
CA PRO A 62 5.33 13.78 -21.73
C PRO A 62 5.49 13.32 -23.19
N PRO A 63 4.55 12.50 -23.72
CA PRO A 63 4.49 12.20 -25.15
C PRO A 63 4.11 13.45 -25.95
N GLY A 64 4.28 13.40 -27.28
CA GLY A 64 4.02 14.56 -28.15
C GLY A 64 2.61 15.17 -28.06
N ASP A 65 1.60 14.37 -27.71
CA ASP A 65 0.26 14.87 -27.32
C ASP A 65 -0.19 14.19 -26.02
N PRO A 66 0.10 14.80 -24.85
CA PRO A 66 -0.17 14.18 -23.56
C PRO A 66 -1.66 14.18 -23.20
N ARG A 67 -2.44 15.16 -23.69
CA ARG A 67 -3.89 15.18 -23.49
C ARG A 67 -4.55 14.03 -24.23
N LYS A 68 -4.17 13.79 -25.48
CA LYS A 68 -4.66 12.64 -26.26
C LYS A 68 -4.24 11.31 -25.65
N ALA A 69 -3.03 11.23 -25.08
CA ALA A 69 -2.59 10.03 -24.37
C ALA A 69 -3.47 9.72 -23.15
N VAL A 70 -3.81 10.73 -22.34
CA VAL A 70 -4.77 10.59 -21.22
C VAL A 70 -6.15 10.16 -21.71
N GLN A 71 -6.69 10.82 -22.75
CA GLN A 71 -8.00 10.46 -23.32
C GLN A 71 -8.05 9.01 -23.80
N LEU A 72 -6.98 8.54 -24.47
CA LEU A 72 -6.86 7.17 -24.94
C LEU A 72 -6.79 6.18 -23.78
N ALA A 73 -6.03 6.48 -22.73
CA ALA A 73 -5.97 5.65 -21.53
C ALA A 73 -7.33 5.54 -20.84
N VAL A 74 -8.04 6.67 -20.64
CA VAL A 74 -9.38 6.68 -20.05
C VAL A 74 -10.38 5.93 -20.93
N SER A 75 -10.32 6.08 -22.26
CA SER A 75 -11.18 5.35 -23.18
C SER A 75 -10.99 3.84 -23.06
N ARG A 76 -9.74 3.36 -23.00
CA ARG A 76 -9.42 1.95 -22.81
C ARG A 76 -9.83 1.41 -21.44
N LEU A 77 -9.64 2.19 -20.37
CA LEU A 77 -10.12 1.82 -19.03
C LEU A 77 -11.65 1.69 -19.03
N ARG A 78 -12.38 2.63 -19.63
CA ARG A 78 -13.85 2.52 -19.78
C ARG A 78 -14.23 1.27 -20.55
N ALA A 79 -13.54 0.96 -21.63
CA ALA A 79 -13.76 -0.26 -22.39
C ALA A 79 -13.52 -1.52 -21.54
N ALA A 80 -12.50 -1.53 -20.68
CA ALA A 80 -12.24 -2.64 -19.75
C ALA A 80 -13.36 -2.82 -18.70
N PHE A 81 -14.01 -1.74 -18.25
CA PHE A 81 -15.11 -1.84 -17.29
C PHE A 81 -16.47 -2.19 -17.92
N ARG A 82 -16.67 -1.91 -19.22
CA ARG A 82 -17.96 -2.15 -19.91
C ARG A 82 -18.51 -3.57 -19.79
N PRO A 83 -17.71 -4.66 -19.93
CA PRO A 83 -18.20 -6.03 -19.73
C PRO A 83 -18.90 -6.25 -18.39
N HIS A 84 -18.50 -5.50 -17.36
CA HIS A 84 -19.01 -5.66 -16.00
C HIS A 84 -20.10 -4.64 -15.63
N THR A 85 -20.08 -3.44 -16.23
CA THR A 85 -21.04 -2.37 -15.95
C THR A 85 -22.20 -2.28 -16.94
N GLY A 86 -22.09 -2.97 -18.08
CA GLY A 86 -22.95 -2.78 -19.24
C GLY A 86 -22.65 -1.44 -19.95
N ASP A 87 -23.51 -1.10 -20.92
CA ASP A 87 -23.36 0.09 -21.76
C ASP A 87 -23.87 1.39 -21.13
N ASP A 88 -24.51 1.32 -19.95
CA ASP A 88 -24.99 2.50 -19.24
C ASP A 88 -23.81 3.40 -18.81
N PRO A 89 -23.69 4.62 -19.38
CA PRO A 89 -22.62 5.55 -19.01
C PRO A 89 -22.63 5.93 -17.54
N GLN A 90 -23.79 5.89 -16.88
CA GLN A 90 -23.91 6.16 -15.44
C GLN A 90 -23.32 5.05 -14.59
N ARG A 91 -23.14 3.83 -15.11
CA ARG A 91 -22.54 2.71 -14.37
C ARG A 91 -21.02 2.66 -14.50
N LEU A 92 -20.43 3.35 -15.47
CA LEU A 92 -18.98 3.44 -15.61
C LEU A 92 -18.34 4.14 -14.40
N PRO A 93 -17.22 3.62 -13.88
CA PRO A 93 -16.57 4.20 -12.71
C PRO A 93 -15.75 5.46 -13.05
N LEU A 94 -15.33 5.65 -14.31
CA LEU A 94 -14.54 6.80 -14.73
C LEU A 94 -15.41 7.85 -15.46
N VAL A 95 -15.60 9.00 -14.85
CA VAL A 95 -16.39 10.12 -15.38
C VAL A 95 -15.50 11.29 -15.78
N ARG A 96 -15.92 12.04 -16.81
CA ARG A 96 -15.27 13.30 -17.19
C ARG A 96 -15.96 14.43 -16.43
N VAL A 97 -15.19 15.30 -15.79
CA VAL A 97 -15.70 16.47 -15.05
C VAL A 97 -14.86 17.67 -15.45
N GLY A 98 -15.46 18.61 -16.18
CA GLY A 98 -14.74 19.77 -16.73
C GLY A 98 -13.56 19.38 -17.63
N ASP A 99 -12.38 19.86 -17.29
CA ASP A 99 -11.11 19.57 -17.96
C ASP A 99 -10.35 18.37 -17.35
N GLY A 100 -11.00 17.62 -16.46
CA GLY A 100 -10.42 16.49 -15.75
C GLY A 100 -11.29 15.24 -15.75
N TYR A 101 -10.89 14.29 -14.91
CA TYR A 101 -11.56 13.02 -14.72
C TYR A 101 -11.69 12.69 -13.24
N ALA A 102 -12.76 12.00 -12.87
CA ALA A 102 -12.92 11.44 -11.53
C ALA A 102 -13.18 9.94 -11.64
N LEU A 103 -12.59 9.19 -10.70
CA LEU A 103 -12.96 7.80 -10.45
C LEU A 103 -13.97 7.80 -9.31
N LYS A 104 -15.11 7.13 -9.49
CA LYS A 104 -16.09 6.96 -8.42
C LYS A 104 -15.45 6.29 -7.19
N PRO A 105 -15.82 6.68 -5.96
CA PRO A 105 -15.28 6.06 -4.76
C PRO A 105 -15.44 4.54 -4.78
N ALA A 106 -14.35 3.85 -4.45
CA ALA A 106 -14.27 2.41 -4.36
C ALA A 106 -13.24 2.04 -3.28
N PRO A 107 -13.48 0.96 -2.51
CA PRO A 107 -12.53 0.51 -1.51
C PRO A 107 -11.20 0.06 -2.14
N THR A 108 -10.12 0.30 -1.41
CA THR A 108 -8.78 -0.21 -1.73
C THR A 108 -8.20 -1.01 -0.58
N ASP A 109 -7.38 -2.01 -0.89
CA ASP A 109 -6.57 -2.74 0.10
C ASP A 109 -5.65 -1.82 0.92
N ALA A 110 -5.16 -0.72 0.34
CA ALA A 110 -4.36 0.27 1.04
C ALA A 110 -5.17 1.05 2.10
N GLN A 111 -6.44 1.35 1.81
CA GLN A 111 -7.35 1.95 2.79
C GLN A 111 -7.70 0.95 3.90
N GLU A 112 -7.96 -0.31 3.55
CA GLU A 112 -8.20 -1.38 4.51
C GLU A 112 -6.99 -1.59 5.42
N TRP A 113 -5.79 -1.60 4.84
CA TRP A 113 -4.53 -1.72 5.57
C TRP A 113 -4.33 -0.58 6.56
N GLN A 114 -4.56 0.67 6.14
CA GLN A 114 -4.49 1.83 7.04
C GLN A 114 -5.54 1.77 8.16
N ALA A 115 -6.74 1.29 7.85
CA ALA A 115 -7.79 1.10 8.85
C ALA A 115 -7.40 0.05 9.89
N LEU A 116 -6.77 -1.06 9.48
CA LEU A 116 -6.24 -2.09 10.37
C LEU A 116 -5.09 -1.57 11.24
N LEU A 117 -4.16 -0.79 10.69
CA LEU A 117 -3.10 -0.16 11.50
C LEU A 117 -3.69 0.81 12.54
N SER A 118 -4.69 1.60 12.15
CA SER A 118 -5.38 2.51 13.06
C SER A 118 -6.15 1.75 14.15
N GLU A 119 -6.69 0.58 13.83
CA GLU A 119 -7.37 -0.28 14.80
C GLU A 119 -6.39 -0.90 15.79
N ALA A 120 -5.25 -1.43 15.32
CA ALA A 120 -4.21 -1.94 16.19
C ALA A 120 -3.72 -0.88 17.17
N GLU A 121 -3.56 0.36 16.71
CA GLU A 121 -3.19 1.49 17.58
C GLU A 121 -4.27 1.80 18.62
N ARG A 122 -5.55 1.83 18.23
CA ARG A 122 -6.67 2.03 19.17
C ARG A 122 -6.72 0.94 20.24
N LEU A 123 -6.55 -0.32 19.84
CA LEU A 123 -6.51 -1.45 20.77
C LEU A 123 -5.38 -1.29 21.80
N ARG A 124 -4.19 -0.92 21.33
CA ARG A 124 -3.03 -0.66 22.20
C ARG A 124 -3.30 0.47 23.18
N GLN A 125 -3.87 1.59 22.72
CA GLN A 125 -4.22 2.73 23.58
C GLN A 125 -5.31 2.41 24.60
N ALA A 126 -6.23 1.50 24.25
CA ALA A 126 -7.27 1.02 25.14
C ALA A 126 -6.77 -0.03 26.16
N GLY A 127 -5.50 -0.42 26.11
CA GLY A 127 -4.93 -1.45 26.98
C GLY A 127 -5.46 -2.86 26.67
N ALA A 128 -5.87 -3.10 25.42
CA ALA A 128 -6.30 -4.43 24.98
C ALA A 128 -5.15 -5.45 25.12
N PRO A 129 -5.47 -6.75 25.26
CA PRO A 129 -4.46 -7.81 25.25
C PRO A 129 -3.51 -7.70 24.05
N PRO A 130 -2.18 -7.82 24.24
CA PRO A 130 -1.21 -7.71 23.15
C PRO A 130 -1.46 -8.73 22.00
N GLN A 131 -2.10 -9.86 22.30
CA GLN A 131 -2.50 -10.87 21.32
C GLN A 131 -3.52 -10.33 20.31
N ASP A 132 -4.47 -9.51 20.76
CA ASP A 132 -5.52 -8.92 19.91
C ASP A 132 -4.91 -7.88 18.96
N VAL A 133 -3.99 -7.05 19.48
CA VAL A 133 -3.20 -6.10 18.67
C VAL A 133 -2.41 -6.86 17.60
N ARG A 134 -1.75 -7.96 17.98
CA ARG A 134 -0.96 -8.79 17.07
C ARG A 134 -1.81 -9.40 15.96
N GLU A 135 -3.00 -9.91 16.28
CA GLU A 135 -3.91 -10.48 15.28
C GLU A 135 -4.29 -9.44 14.21
N VAL A 136 -4.61 -8.21 14.62
CA VAL A 136 -4.94 -7.11 13.70
C VAL A 136 -3.75 -6.75 12.82
N LEU A 137 -2.53 -6.66 13.38
CA LEU A 137 -1.32 -6.41 12.60
C LEU A 137 -1.04 -7.55 11.60
N HIS A 138 -1.23 -8.80 11.99
CA HIS A 138 -1.10 -9.93 11.07
C HIS A 138 -2.12 -9.89 9.94
N ARG A 139 -3.37 -9.52 10.22
CA ARG A 139 -4.39 -9.30 9.18
C ARG A 139 -3.94 -8.22 8.20
N ALA A 140 -3.40 -7.12 8.71
CA ALA A 140 -2.88 -6.04 7.89
C ALA A 140 -1.76 -6.52 6.95
N GLN A 141 -0.82 -7.31 7.45
CA GLN A 141 0.29 -7.82 6.63
C GLN A 141 -0.15 -8.78 5.51
N ARG A 142 -1.24 -9.53 5.70
CA ARG A 142 -1.77 -10.44 4.67
C ARG A 142 -2.36 -9.74 3.45
N LEU A 143 -2.60 -8.43 3.52
CA LEU A 143 -3.08 -7.65 2.37
C LEU A 143 -1.98 -7.37 1.34
N TRP A 144 -0.71 -7.56 1.70
CA TRP A 144 0.42 -7.28 0.82
C TRP A 144 0.72 -8.45 -0.13
N ASP A 145 0.71 -8.17 -1.43
CA ASP A 145 1.08 -9.06 -2.53
C ASP A 145 2.28 -8.50 -3.31
N GLY A 146 3.31 -8.05 -2.58
CA GLY A 146 4.58 -7.59 -3.14
C GLY A 146 4.81 -6.08 -3.07
N GLU A 147 5.49 -5.54 -4.09
CA GLU A 147 5.80 -4.12 -4.22
C GLU A 147 4.55 -3.32 -4.60
N PRO A 148 4.22 -2.22 -3.91
CA PRO A 148 3.07 -1.39 -4.27
C PRO A 148 3.17 -0.83 -5.68
N LEU A 149 2.07 -0.95 -6.42
CA LEU A 149 1.98 -0.54 -7.82
C LEU A 149 3.13 -1.10 -8.67
N ALA A 150 3.48 -2.37 -8.44
CA ALA A 150 4.56 -3.06 -9.16
C ALA A 150 4.40 -2.92 -10.68
N GLY A 151 5.49 -2.54 -11.36
CA GLY A 151 5.53 -2.41 -12.82
C GLY A 151 4.75 -1.20 -13.38
N LEU A 152 4.22 -0.30 -12.55
CA LEU A 152 3.65 0.96 -13.02
C LEU A 152 4.74 2.04 -13.11
N PRO A 153 4.83 2.78 -14.23
CA PRO A 153 5.77 3.87 -14.39
C PRO A 153 5.20 5.19 -13.85
N GLY A 154 6.08 6.18 -13.71
CA GLY A 154 5.73 7.58 -13.56
C GLY A 154 5.81 8.09 -12.12
N PRO A 155 5.96 9.42 -11.94
CA PRO A 155 6.26 10.02 -10.64
C PRO A 155 5.24 9.69 -9.54
N HIS A 156 3.96 9.58 -9.90
CA HIS A 156 2.92 9.28 -8.92
C HIS A 156 3.04 7.84 -8.37
N ALA A 157 3.29 6.87 -9.24
CA ALA A 157 3.43 5.47 -8.83
C ALA A 157 4.67 5.29 -7.95
N GLU A 158 5.78 5.94 -8.31
CA GLU A 158 7.02 5.96 -7.53
C GLU A 158 6.82 6.57 -6.14
N ALA A 159 6.16 7.73 -6.05
CA ALA A 159 5.88 8.38 -4.77
C ALA A 159 4.97 7.54 -3.86
N VAL A 160 3.91 6.93 -4.43
CA VAL A 160 3.01 6.05 -3.67
C VAL A 160 3.75 4.81 -3.19
N ARG A 161 4.58 4.20 -4.04
CA ARG A 161 5.39 3.04 -3.70
C ARG A 161 6.38 3.33 -2.59
N ALA A 162 7.14 4.43 -2.68
CA ALA A 162 8.09 4.83 -1.65
C ALA A 162 7.38 5.05 -0.30
N ARG A 163 6.26 5.81 -0.30
CA ARG A 163 5.48 6.06 0.91
C ARG A 163 4.94 4.78 1.54
N LEU A 164 4.30 3.91 0.76
CA LEU A 164 3.70 2.68 1.27
C LEU A 164 4.79 1.71 1.78
N THR A 165 5.92 1.63 1.09
CA THR A 165 7.07 0.79 1.51
C THR A 165 7.60 1.25 2.86
N GLU A 166 7.84 2.54 3.06
CA GLU A 166 8.30 3.08 4.35
C GLU A 166 7.29 2.82 5.48
N GLN A 167 6.00 3.01 5.20
CA GLN A 167 4.94 2.69 6.17
C GLN A 167 4.91 1.19 6.50
N ARG A 168 5.16 0.31 5.51
CA ARG A 168 5.22 -1.15 5.73
C ARG A 168 6.35 -1.53 6.66
N ILE A 169 7.53 -0.92 6.47
CA ILE A 169 8.70 -1.13 7.34
C ILE A 169 8.34 -0.74 8.77
N SER A 170 7.73 0.44 8.94
CA SER A 170 7.31 0.95 10.25
C SER A 170 6.28 0.04 10.94
N ALA A 171 5.34 -0.55 10.17
CA ALA A 171 4.38 -1.51 10.69
C ALA A 171 5.03 -2.85 11.08
N ARG A 172 6.04 -3.31 10.32
CA ARG A 172 6.82 -4.51 10.66
C ARG A 172 7.67 -4.31 11.92
N GLU A 173 8.26 -3.11 12.10
CA GLU A 173 8.95 -2.73 13.34
C GLU A 173 8.02 -2.86 14.55
N THR A 174 6.83 -2.23 14.49
CA THR A 174 5.84 -2.30 15.57
C THR A 174 5.41 -3.73 15.87
N GLN A 175 5.26 -4.58 14.86
CA GLN A 175 4.92 -5.98 15.06
C GLN A 175 6.05 -6.74 15.79
N LEU A 176 7.31 -6.51 15.44
CA LEU A 176 8.43 -7.17 16.10
C LEU A 176 8.64 -6.66 17.53
N GLU A 177 8.41 -5.38 17.79
CA GLU A 177 8.40 -4.81 19.16
C GLU A 177 7.34 -5.53 20.01
N LEU A 178 6.13 -5.71 19.48
CA LEU A 178 5.05 -6.43 20.15
C LEU A 178 5.37 -7.92 20.37
N ASP A 179 5.94 -8.60 19.37
CA ASP A 179 6.37 -9.99 19.48
C ASP A 179 7.45 -10.16 20.56
N THR A 180 8.31 -9.14 20.70
CA THR A 180 9.33 -9.07 21.75
C THR A 180 8.72 -8.92 23.15
N GLU A 181 7.71 -8.07 23.32
CA GLU A 181 6.98 -7.88 24.59
C GLU A 181 6.23 -9.16 25.01
N LEU A 182 5.63 -9.85 24.04
CA LEU A 182 4.92 -11.11 24.26
C LEU A 182 5.85 -12.28 24.60
N GLY A 183 7.16 -12.12 24.41
CA GLY A 183 8.13 -13.20 24.54
C GLY A 183 7.85 -14.34 23.57
N ASP A 184 7.29 -14.05 22.39
CA ASP A 184 7.10 -15.07 21.35
C ASP A 184 8.42 -15.30 20.64
N ARG A 185 9.15 -16.30 21.14
CA ARG A 185 10.57 -16.53 20.78
C ARG A 185 10.74 -17.19 19.43
N THR A 186 9.68 -17.76 18.84
CA THR A 186 9.85 -18.58 17.64
C THR A 186 10.19 -17.67 16.47
N ASP A 187 11.43 -17.77 16.00
CA ASP A 187 11.94 -17.06 14.83
C ASP A 187 12.10 -15.52 14.98
N LEU A 188 11.84 -14.95 16.16
CA LEU A 188 11.93 -13.50 16.40
C LEU A 188 13.33 -12.94 16.06
N THR A 189 14.39 -13.61 16.51
CA THR A 189 15.77 -13.20 16.19
C THR A 189 16.04 -13.23 14.70
N ALA A 190 15.59 -14.26 13.97
CA ALA A 190 15.86 -14.37 12.54
C ALA A 190 15.04 -13.35 11.74
N LYS A 191 13.76 -13.14 12.10
CA LYS A 191 12.91 -12.10 11.49
C LYS A 191 13.46 -10.71 11.71
N ALA A 192 13.90 -10.39 12.93
CA ALA A 192 14.52 -9.11 13.25
C ALA A 192 15.85 -8.91 12.50
N ALA A 193 16.69 -9.95 12.44
CA ALA A 193 17.96 -9.90 11.70
C ALA A 193 17.76 -9.74 10.19
N ALA A 194 16.81 -10.46 9.60
CA ALA A 194 16.47 -10.34 8.18
C ALA A 194 15.98 -8.92 7.86
N LEU A 195 15.11 -8.36 8.71
CA LEU A 195 14.60 -7.01 8.48
C LEU A 195 15.66 -5.92 8.69
N ALA A 196 16.55 -6.08 9.66
CA ALA A 196 17.68 -5.17 9.88
C ALA A 196 18.70 -5.23 8.73
N LEU A 197 18.88 -6.39 8.10
CA LEU A 197 19.71 -6.56 6.91
C LEU A 197 19.07 -5.91 5.67
N GLU A 198 17.75 -6.06 5.50
CA GLU A 198 16.99 -5.40 4.43
C GLU A 198 16.99 -3.86 4.57
N HIS A 199 16.96 -3.36 5.80
CA HIS A 199 16.83 -1.93 6.11
C HIS A 199 17.85 -1.48 7.17
N PRO A 200 19.14 -1.37 6.79
CA PRO A 200 20.20 -1.00 7.71
C PRO A 200 20.04 0.45 8.21
N GLY A 201 20.56 0.71 9.41
CA GLY A 201 20.61 2.06 10.00
C GLY A 201 19.32 2.54 10.66
N ARG A 202 18.33 1.65 10.87
CA ARG A 202 17.08 1.98 11.57
C ARG A 202 17.19 1.69 13.08
N PRO A 203 17.15 2.71 13.97
CA PRO A 203 17.33 2.50 15.41
C PRO A 203 16.33 1.53 16.05
N ARG A 204 15.07 1.54 15.58
CA ARG A 204 14.02 0.64 16.08
C ARG A 204 14.34 -0.83 15.79
N LEU A 205 14.79 -1.14 14.56
CA LEU A 205 15.19 -2.49 14.19
C LEU A 205 16.43 -2.96 14.97
N THR A 206 17.40 -2.07 15.19
CA THR A 206 18.56 -2.36 16.05
C THR A 206 18.12 -2.72 17.46
N ALA A 207 17.23 -1.91 18.07
CA ALA A 207 16.73 -2.15 19.41
C ALA A 207 15.96 -3.48 19.53
N VAL A 208 15.08 -3.77 18.56
CA VAL A 208 14.35 -5.04 18.47
C VAL A 208 15.32 -6.22 18.36
N LEU A 209 16.31 -6.16 17.48
CA LEU A 209 17.29 -7.23 17.29
C LEU A 209 18.12 -7.47 18.55
N MET A 210 18.60 -6.40 19.20
CA MET A 210 19.32 -6.49 20.47
C MET A 210 18.45 -7.15 21.55
N HIS A 211 17.18 -6.77 21.67
CA HIS A 211 16.28 -7.33 22.66
C HIS A 211 15.97 -8.80 22.37
N ALA A 212 15.71 -9.16 21.12
CA ALA A 212 15.49 -10.54 20.70
C ALA A 212 16.71 -11.44 21.00
N LEU A 213 17.93 -10.96 20.70
CA LEU A 213 19.18 -11.67 21.02
C LEU A 213 19.38 -11.82 22.53
N HIS A 214 19.09 -10.77 23.31
CA HIS A 214 19.17 -10.82 24.76
C HIS A 214 18.22 -11.85 25.35
N GLN A 215 16.95 -11.84 24.95
CA GLN A 215 15.95 -12.83 25.38
C GLN A 215 16.38 -14.26 24.99
N ALA A 216 17.00 -14.42 23.82
CA ALA A 216 17.58 -15.69 23.35
C ALA A 216 18.82 -16.17 24.12
N GLY A 217 19.34 -15.39 25.08
CA GLY A 217 20.57 -15.70 25.82
C GLY A 217 21.87 -15.37 25.06
N ARG A 218 21.76 -14.80 23.86
CA ARG A 218 22.88 -14.45 22.96
C ARG A 218 23.42 -13.05 23.27
N LYS A 219 23.79 -12.82 24.53
CA LYS A 219 24.16 -11.48 25.05
C LYS A 219 25.37 -10.85 24.34
N ALA A 220 26.38 -11.66 24.00
CA ALA A 220 27.56 -11.18 23.28
C ALA A 220 27.20 -10.62 21.90
N GLU A 221 26.28 -11.29 21.20
CA GLU A 221 25.82 -10.85 19.88
C GLU A 221 24.91 -9.63 19.98
N ALA A 222 24.09 -9.52 21.02
CA ALA A 222 23.32 -8.31 21.29
C ALA A 222 24.25 -7.09 21.51
N LEU A 223 25.38 -7.28 22.19
CA LEU A 223 26.37 -6.21 22.40
C LEU A 223 27.07 -5.84 21.08
N ALA A 224 27.47 -6.82 20.26
CA ALA A 224 28.06 -6.57 18.96
C ALA A 224 27.12 -5.76 18.04
N VAL A 225 25.82 -6.07 18.01
CA VAL A 225 24.82 -5.29 17.25
C VAL A 225 24.77 -3.83 17.73
N TYR A 226 24.86 -3.58 19.03
CA TYR A 226 24.93 -2.21 19.55
C TYR A 226 26.22 -1.50 19.14
N GLU A 227 27.37 -2.17 19.27
CA GLU A 227 28.68 -1.59 18.94
C GLU A 227 28.77 -1.20 17.46
N ASP A 228 28.25 -2.04 16.56
CA ASP A 228 28.20 -1.77 15.12
C ASP A 228 27.26 -0.61 14.78
N ALA A 229 26.11 -0.51 15.47
CA ALA A 229 25.12 0.54 15.20
C ALA A 229 25.44 1.87 15.88
N ARG A 230 26.22 1.86 16.97
CA ARG A 230 26.53 3.04 17.82
C ARG A 230 27.00 4.27 17.04
N PRO A 231 27.85 4.18 16.00
CA PRO A 231 28.29 5.36 15.24
C PRO A 231 27.16 6.07 14.49
N SER A 232 26.03 5.40 14.26
CA SER A 232 24.89 5.89 13.47
C SER A 232 23.63 6.18 14.30
N LEU A 233 23.67 5.94 15.61
CA LEU A 233 22.58 6.31 16.51
C LEU A 233 22.65 7.81 16.85
N PRO A 234 21.50 8.51 16.90
CA PRO A 234 21.43 9.95 17.19
C PRO A 234 21.80 10.29 18.64
#